data_AF-A0A7W2NL50-F1
#
_entry.id   AF-A0A7W2NL50-F1
#
_cell.length_a   1.000
_cell.length_b   1.000
_cell.length_c   1.000
_cell.angle_alpha   90.00
_cell.angle_beta   90.00
_cell.angle_gamma   90.00
#
_symmetry.space_group_name_H-M   'P 1'
#
loop_
_entity.id
_entity.type
_entity.pdbx_description
1 polymer ?
#
loop_
_entity_poly.entity_id
_entity_poly.type
_entity_poly.pdbx_seq_one_letter_code
_entity_poly.pdbx_strand_id
1 'polypeptide(L)'
;MSKIKRFVINNATASLSVSFGRTELEDIEQQNSEAIDLTFEYLRVFAPTTDKGQAAGSAPKVYHKKQVRLLKIESVGKHGYRFIFDDEHSSIYNSDYLKTLGAEYQQRWQNYLQSTGSTVNSREASIEIKEVK
;
A
#
# COMPACT_ATOMS: atom_id res chain seq x y z
N MET A 1 -12.64 -6.60 -15.68
CA MET A 1 -11.43 -6.29 -14.86
C MET A 1 -10.92 -4.91 -15.25
N SER A 2 -11.04 -3.92 -14.36
CA SER A 2 -10.50 -2.58 -14.61
C SER A 2 -8.99 -2.68 -14.78
N LYS A 3 -8.48 -2.26 -15.94
CA LYS A 3 -7.04 -2.23 -16.19
C LYS A 3 -6.45 -1.00 -15.50
N ILE A 4 -5.32 -1.16 -14.81
CA ILE A 4 -4.58 0.00 -14.31
C ILE A 4 -4.00 0.72 -15.53
N LYS A 5 -4.27 2.03 -15.62
CA LYS A 5 -3.81 2.88 -16.72
C LYS A 5 -2.43 3.46 -16.43
N ARG A 6 -2.19 3.86 -15.18
CA ARG A 6 -0.95 4.56 -14.79
C ARG A 6 -0.63 4.41 -13.31
N PHE A 7 0.66 4.35 -13.01
CA PHE A 7 1.23 4.53 -11.67
C PHE A 7 2.05 5.81 -11.64
N VAL A 8 1.98 6.57 -10.55
CA VAL A 8 2.82 7.75 -10.28
C VAL A 8 3.44 7.59 -8.90
N ILE A 9 4.76 7.43 -8.86
CA ILE A 9 5.53 7.26 -7.63
C ILE A 9 6.00 8.64 -7.17
N ASN A 10 5.54 9.10 -6.01
CA ASN A 10 5.93 10.35 -5.39
C ASN A 10 6.86 10.08 -4.21
N ASN A 11 8.17 10.17 -4.44
CA ASN A 11 9.17 9.92 -3.38
C ASN A 11 9.20 11.02 -2.31
N ALA A 12 8.83 12.26 -2.66
CA ALA A 12 8.80 13.37 -1.70
C ALA A 12 7.70 13.20 -0.63
N THR A 13 6.54 12.69 -1.02
CA THR A 13 5.40 12.43 -0.14
C THR A 13 5.30 10.97 0.31
N ALA A 14 6.24 10.12 -0.14
CA ALA A 14 6.21 8.67 0.04
C ALA A 14 4.85 8.06 -0.32
N SER A 15 4.27 8.47 -1.46
CA SER A 15 2.95 8.02 -1.91
C SER A 15 2.93 7.54 -3.36
N LEU A 16 2.00 6.63 -3.64
CA LEU A 16 1.74 6.04 -4.95
C LEU A 16 0.33 6.45 -5.39
N SER A 17 0.24 7.19 -6.48
CA SER A 17 -1.03 7.46 -7.15
C SER A 17 -1.29 6.38 -8.20
N VAL A 18 -2.45 5.72 -8.15
CA VAL A 18 -2.87 4.68 -9.10
C VAL A 18 -4.10 5.18 -9.85
N SER A 19 -4.00 5.28 -11.17
CA SER A 19 -5.14 5.64 -12.04
C SER A 19 -5.69 4.41 -12.74
N PHE A 20 -6.98 4.13 -12.55
CA PHE A 20 -7.66 3.01 -13.21
C PHE A 20 -8.28 3.46 -14.54
N GLY A 21 -8.20 2.60 -15.56
CA GLY A 21 -8.93 2.77 -16.82
C GLY A 21 -10.34 2.19 -16.69
N ARG A 22 -11.35 2.95 -17.13
CA ARG A 22 -12.73 2.47 -17.32
C ARG A 22 -12.90 1.93 -18.76
N THR A 23 -13.74 0.93 -18.95
CA THR A 23 -14.08 0.40 -20.28
C THR A 23 -15.12 1.32 -20.94
N GLU A 24 -14.99 1.54 -22.24
CA GLU A 24 -15.67 2.52 -23.14
C GLU A 24 -17.22 2.56 -23.18
N LEU A 25 -17.95 1.96 -22.24
CA LEU A 25 -19.43 1.89 -22.30
C LEU A 25 -20.17 2.70 -21.22
N GLU A 26 -19.49 3.55 -20.47
CA GLU A 26 -20.09 4.44 -19.47
C GLU A 26 -19.68 5.90 -19.71
N ASP A 27 -20.00 6.39 -20.91
CA ASP A 27 -20.23 7.80 -21.21
C ASP A 27 -21.67 8.07 -20.74
N ILE A 28 -21.97 8.90 -19.75
CA ILE A 28 -21.98 10.38 -19.74
C ILE A 28 -22.21 10.78 -18.26
N GLU A 29 -21.62 11.91 -17.81
CA GLU A 29 -21.89 12.67 -16.56
C GLU A 29 -20.92 12.64 -15.36
N GLN A 30 -19.85 11.84 -15.30
CA GLN A 30 -18.86 11.99 -14.20
C GLN A 30 -17.41 11.84 -14.67
N GLN A 31 -16.78 12.97 -15.02
CA GLN A 31 -15.35 13.12 -15.35
C GLN A 31 -14.40 12.87 -14.15
N ASN A 32 -14.78 12.07 -13.16
CA ASN A 32 -13.88 11.79 -12.05
C ASN A 32 -13.05 10.56 -12.39
N SER A 33 -11.82 10.79 -12.88
CA SER A 33 -10.84 9.72 -13.01
C SER A 33 -10.67 9.07 -11.65
N GLU A 34 -11.04 7.80 -11.51
CA GLU A 34 -10.90 7.03 -10.27
C GLU A 34 -9.39 6.82 -10.03
N ALA A 35 -8.79 7.78 -9.34
CA ALA A 35 -7.41 7.76 -8.91
C ALA A 35 -7.40 7.62 -7.39
N ILE A 36 -6.57 6.70 -6.90
CA ILE A 36 -6.35 6.52 -5.46
C ILE A 36 -4.91 6.89 -5.14
N ASP A 37 -4.71 7.54 -3.99
CA ASP A 37 -3.38 7.84 -3.46
C ASP A 37 -3.16 6.99 -2.21
N LEU A 38 -2.11 6.17 -2.23
CA LEU A 38 -1.77 5.25 -1.14
C LEU A 38 -0.33 5.50 -0.72
N THR A 39 -0.06 5.64 0.58
CA THR A 39 1.31 5.80 1.08
C THR A 39 2.10 4.50 0.95
N PHE A 40 3.42 4.60 0.81
CA PHE A 40 4.31 3.43 0.75
C PHE A 40 4.25 2.62 2.05
N GLU A 41 4.16 3.30 3.20
CA GLU A 41 3.94 2.67 4.50
C GLU A 41 2.66 1.82 4.48
N TYR A 42 1.54 2.40 4.04
CA TYR A 42 0.27 1.69 3.98
C TYR A 42 0.34 0.48 3.05
N LEU A 43 0.91 0.64 1.85
CA LEU A 43 1.09 -0.47 0.91
C LEU A 43 1.96 -1.59 1.50
N ARG A 44 3.06 -1.24 2.19
CA ARG A 44 3.98 -2.22 2.79
C ARG A 44 3.37 -2.96 3.98
N VAL A 45 2.61 -2.23 4.82
CA VAL A 45 1.93 -2.75 6.01
C VAL A 45 0.80 -3.70 5.59
N PHE A 46 0.01 -3.30 4.60
CA PHE A 46 -1.08 -4.09 4.02
C PHE A 46 -0.66 -4.78 2.72
N ALA A 47 0.58 -5.24 2.65
CA ALA A 47 1.03 -6.02 1.51
C ALA A 47 0.27 -7.34 1.43
N PRO A 48 -0.12 -7.82 0.23
CA PRO A 48 -0.80 -9.10 0.08
C PRO A 48 0.21 -10.21 0.41
N THR A 49 0.13 -10.75 1.62
CA THR A 49 1.00 -11.82 2.10
C THR A 49 0.62 -13.17 1.48
N THR A 50 1.61 -14.05 1.34
CA THR A 50 1.39 -15.48 1.07
C THR A 50 0.67 -16.19 2.23
N ASP A 51 0.66 -15.58 3.42
CA ASP A 51 -0.10 -16.03 4.56
C ASP A 51 -1.59 -15.70 4.35
N LYS A 52 -2.29 -16.63 3.71
CA LYS A 52 -3.75 -16.61 3.51
C LYS A 52 -4.53 -16.85 4.82
N GLY A 53 -3.94 -16.56 5.99
CA GLY A 53 -4.43 -16.95 7.31
C GLY A 53 -4.92 -15.80 8.21
N GLN A 54 -4.59 -14.53 7.89
CA GLN A 54 -5.13 -13.41 8.66
C GLN A 54 -6.54 -13.05 8.20
N ALA A 55 -7.50 -13.12 9.14
CA ALA A 55 -8.87 -12.68 8.93
C ALA A 55 -8.91 -11.26 8.33
N ALA A 56 -9.73 -11.08 7.29
CA ALA A 56 -9.97 -9.77 6.69
C ALA A 56 -10.42 -8.78 7.79
N GLY A 57 -9.56 -7.80 8.12
CA GLY A 57 -9.82 -6.79 9.14
C GLY A 57 -8.86 -6.78 10.32
N SER A 58 -8.04 -7.83 10.51
CA SER A 58 -6.98 -7.81 11.53
C SER A 58 -5.85 -6.86 11.14
N ALA A 59 -5.40 -6.03 12.07
CA ALA A 59 -4.24 -5.17 11.86
C ALA A 59 -2.97 -6.02 11.66
N PRO A 60 -2.23 -5.86 10.55
CA PRO A 60 -0.99 -6.59 10.32
C PRO A 60 0.07 -6.15 11.34
N LYS A 61 0.85 -7.12 11.85
CA LYS A 61 1.97 -6.89 12.78
C LYS A 61 3.23 -6.43 12.03
N VAL A 62 3.10 -5.38 11.22
CA VAL A 62 4.20 -4.80 10.44
C VAL A 62 4.43 -3.39 10.96
N TYR A 63 5.51 -3.21 11.72
CA TYR A 63 5.84 -1.96 12.40
C TYR A 63 7.15 -1.37 11.86
N HIS A 64 7.48 -0.14 12.26
CA HIS A 64 8.70 0.57 11.90
C HIS A 64 8.88 0.85 10.40
N LYS A 65 7.79 0.87 9.62
CA LYS A 65 7.82 1.06 8.15
C LYS A 65 7.49 2.48 7.69
N LYS A 66 7.44 3.48 8.59
CA LYS A 66 7.20 4.90 8.23
C LYS A 66 8.17 5.45 7.18
N GLN A 67 9.39 4.91 7.11
CA GLN A 67 10.43 5.36 6.17
C GLN A 67 10.54 4.48 4.91
N VAL A 68 9.70 3.45 4.76
CA VAL A 68 9.80 2.53 3.62
C VAL A 68 9.54 3.24 2.30
N ARG A 69 10.32 2.88 1.28
CA ARG A 69 10.22 3.43 -0.08
C ARG A 69 9.83 2.36 -1.07
N LEU A 70 9.03 2.76 -2.06
CA LEU A 70 8.74 1.93 -3.22
C LEU A 70 9.83 2.16 -4.27
N LEU A 71 10.65 1.13 -4.52
CA LEU A 71 11.75 1.19 -5.48
C LEU A 71 11.27 1.02 -6.92
N LYS A 72 10.41 0.03 -7.16
CA LYS A 72 9.99 -0.33 -8.52
C LYS A 72 8.64 -1.03 -8.53
N ILE A 73 7.94 -0.89 -9.66
CA ILE A 73 6.73 -1.63 -9.99
C ILE A 73 6.99 -2.43 -11.27
N GLU A 74 6.70 -3.72 -11.27
CA GLU A 74 6.86 -4.61 -12.41
C GLU A 74 5.54 -5.29 -12.75
N SER A 75 5.20 -5.39 -14.04
CA SER A 75 4.01 -6.16 -14.46
C SER A 75 4.30 -7.66 -14.38
N VAL A 76 3.39 -8.42 -13.77
CA VAL A 76 3.44 -9.89 -13.67
C VAL A 76 2.34 -10.52 -14.54
N GLY A 77 1.95 -9.83 -15.62
CA GLY A 77 0.91 -10.27 -16.54
C GLY A 77 -0.45 -10.39 -15.85
N LYS A 78 -1.08 -11.57 -15.95
CA LYS A 78 -2.42 -11.84 -15.39
C LYS A 78 -2.50 -11.77 -13.86
N HIS A 79 -1.36 -11.84 -13.17
CA HIS A 79 -1.32 -11.88 -11.71
C HIS A 79 -1.35 -10.48 -11.07
N GLY A 80 -1.14 -9.41 -11.86
CA GLY A 80 -1.11 -8.04 -11.38
C GLY A 80 0.28 -7.42 -11.49
N TYR A 81 0.67 -6.66 -10.47
CA TYR A 81 1.89 -5.86 -10.45
C TYR A 81 2.71 -6.17 -9.20
N ARG A 82 3.99 -6.51 -9.37
CA ARG A 82 4.94 -6.69 -8.29
C ARG A 82 5.46 -5.33 -7.84
N PHE A 83 5.29 -5.03 -6.57
CA PHE A 83 5.85 -3.84 -5.94
C PHE A 83 7.10 -4.27 -5.16
N ILE A 84 8.20 -3.56 -5.38
CA ILE A 84 9.49 -3.82 -4.75
C ILE A 84 9.81 -2.65 -3.82
N PHE A 85 10.00 -2.95 -2.54
CA PHE A 85 10.30 -1.97 -1.49
C PHE A 85 11.79 -2.01 -1.13
N ASP A 86 12.28 -0.95 -0.49
CA ASP A 86 13.70 -0.85 -0.09
C ASP A 86 14.07 -1.74 1.11
N ASP A 87 13.07 -2.14 1.90
CA ASP A 87 13.17 -3.10 3.01
C ASP A 87 13.32 -4.57 2.55
N GLU A 88 13.92 -4.79 1.37
CA GLU A 88 14.12 -6.10 0.74
C GLU A 88 12.84 -6.93 0.52
N HIS A 89 11.68 -6.27 0.56
CA HIS A 89 10.38 -6.90 0.45
C HIS A 89 9.78 -6.70 -0.94
N SER A 90 9.09 -7.72 -1.45
CA SER A 90 8.26 -7.57 -2.65
C SER A 90 6.96 -8.35 -2.55
N SER A 91 5.90 -7.83 -3.15
CA SER A 91 4.58 -8.46 -3.16
C SER A 91 3.82 -8.15 -4.45
N ILE A 92 2.91 -9.04 -4.85
CA ILE A 92 2.12 -8.89 -6.08
C ILE A 92 0.74 -8.35 -5.73
N TYR A 93 0.44 -7.16 -6.21
CA TYR A 93 -0.85 -6.47 -6.05
C TYR A 93 -1.66 -6.63 -7.33
N ASN A 94 -2.89 -7.11 -7.21
CA ASN A 94 -3.84 -7.07 -8.32
C ASN A 94 -4.65 -5.76 -8.28
N SER A 95 -5.29 -5.42 -9.39
CA SER A 95 -6.07 -4.18 -9.50
C SER A 95 -7.26 -4.13 -8.55
N ASP A 96 -7.88 -5.28 -8.29
CA ASP A 96 -9.05 -5.39 -7.41
C ASP A 96 -8.69 -5.07 -5.96
N TYR A 97 -7.59 -5.65 -5.47
CA TYR A 97 -7.04 -5.42 -4.15
C TYR A 97 -6.58 -3.97 -3.96
N LEU A 98 -5.98 -3.35 -4.99
CA LEU A 98 -5.65 -1.92 -4.91
C LEU A 98 -6.90 -1.05 -4.74
N LYS A 99 -8.01 -1.39 -5.41
CA LYS A 99 -9.30 -0.71 -5.19
C LYS A 99 -9.83 -0.95 -3.78
N THR A 100 -9.78 -2.19 -3.29
CA THR A 100 -10.13 -2.52 -1.90
C THR A 100 -9.32 -1.71 -0.89
N LEU A 101 -8.01 -1.61 -1.11
CA LEU A 101 -7.10 -0.85 -0.26
C LEU A 101 -7.43 0.65 -0.23
N GLY A 102 -7.86 1.22 -1.36
CA GLY A 102 -8.34 2.60 -1.43
C GLY A 102 -9.70 2.81 -0.75
N ALA A 103 -10.66 1.91 -1.02
CA ALA A 103 -12.02 2.00 -0.46
C ALA A 103 -12.03 1.82 1.07
N GLU A 104 -11.19 0.93 1.60
CA GLU A 104 -11.11 0.64 3.03
C GLU A 104 -9.97 1.39 3.73
N TYR A 105 -9.33 2.36 3.06
CA TYR A 105 -8.14 3.05 3.57
C TYR A 105 -8.33 3.57 4.99
N GLN A 106 -9.37 4.36 5.22
CA GLN A 106 -9.62 5.01 6.50
C GLN A 106 -9.83 3.99 7.62
N GLN A 107 -10.64 2.95 7.38
CA GLN A 107 -10.93 1.92 8.36
C GLN A 107 -9.69 1.07 8.68
N ARG A 108 -8.98 0.59 7.66
CA ARG A 108 -7.77 -0.24 7.84
C ARG A 108 -6.68 0.55 8.55
N TRP A 109 -6.49 1.80 8.15
CA TRP A 109 -5.48 2.67 8.73
C TRP A 109 -5.76 2.97 10.19
N GLN A 110 -7.01 3.31 10.53
CA GLN A 110 -7.38 3.56 11.93
C GLN A 110 -7.15 2.34 12.81
N ASN A 111 -7.50 1.13 12.35
CA ASN A 111 -7.23 -0.12 13.06
C ASN A 111 -5.72 -0.36 13.27
N TYR A 112 -4.90 -0.09 12.24
CA TYR A 112 -3.45 -0.19 12.37
C TYR A 112 -2.90 0.81 13.40
N LEU A 113 -3.33 2.06 13.36
CA LEU A 113 -2.91 3.08 14.32
C LEU A 113 -3.24 2.68 15.77
N GLN A 114 -4.43 2.11 16.01
CA GLN A 114 -4.83 1.59 17.32
C GLN A 114 -3.91 0.46 17.82
N SER A 115 -3.36 -0.35 16.92
CA SER A 115 -2.38 -1.39 17.27
C SER A 115 -0.97 -0.85 17.59
N THR A 116 -0.66 0.38 17.15
CA THR A 116 0.68 1.00 17.28
C THR A 116 0.89 1.86 18.54
N GLY A 117 0.00 1.77 19.53
CA GLY A 117 -0.02 2.64 20.72
C GLY A 117 1.00 2.35 21.82
N SER A 118 1.85 1.33 21.68
CA SER A 118 2.79 0.89 22.72
C SER A 118 4.25 1.02 22.25
N THR A 119 5.20 1.27 23.16
CA THR A 119 6.66 1.40 22.88
C THR A 119 7.24 0.28 22.00
N VAL A 120 6.64 -0.91 22.01
CA VAL A 120 7.05 -2.08 21.21
C VAL A 120 6.52 -2.05 19.78
N ASN A 121 5.39 -1.39 19.53
CA ASN A 121 4.69 -1.37 18.23
C ASN A 121 4.73 0.05 17.64
N SER A 122 5.91 0.61 17.40
CA SER A 122 5.99 1.98 16.85
C SER A 122 5.91 2.00 15.32
N ARG A 123 5.30 3.04 14.77
CA ARG A 123 5.38 3.33 13.33
C ARG A 123 6.77 3.81 12.92
N GLU A 124 7.43 4.50 13.84
CA GLU A 124 8.70 5.16 13.58
C GLU A 124 9.82 4.15 13.38
N ALA A 125 10.83 4.49 12.57
CA ALA A 125 12.00 3.64 12.43
C ALA A 125 12.61 3.41 13.82
N SER A 126 13.02 2.17 14.12
CA SER A 126 13.70 1.88 15.37
C SER A 126 15.03 2.62 15.38
N ILE A 127 15.14 3.66 16.21
CA ILE A 127 16.38 4.39 16.41
C ILE A 127 17.18 3.59 17.43
N GLU A 128 18.15 2.80 16.96
CA GLU A 128 19.15 2.19 17.83
C GLU A 128 20.04 3.32 18.37
N ILE A 129 19.75 3.81 19.58
CA ILE A 129 20.61 4.74 20.29
C ILE A 129 21.84 3.94 20.71
N LYS A 130 22.93 4.02 19.94
CA LYS A 130 24.24 3.58 20.41
C LYS A 130 24.71 4.57 21.46
N GLU A 131 24.66 4.19 22.73
CA GLU A 131 25.33 4.91 23.79
C GLU A 131 26.83 5.02 23.43
N VAL A 132 27.31 6.24 23.20
CA VAL A 132 28.74 6.55 23.16
C VAL A 132 29.24 6.40 24.59
N LYS A 133 30.11 5.42 24.79
CA LYS A 133 30.89 5.26 26.02
C LYS A 133 32.14 6.13 25.99
#